data_AF-A0A353D809-F1
#
_entry.id   AF-A0A353D809-F1
#
_cell.length_a   1.000
_cell.length_b   1.000
_cell.length_c   1.000
_cell.angle_alpha   90.00
_cell.angle_beta   90.00
_cell.angle_gamma   90.00
#
_symmetry.space_group_name_H-M   'P 1'
#
loop_
_entity.id
_entity.type
_entity.pdbx_description
1 polymer ?
#
loop_
_entity_poly.entity_id
_entity_poly.type
_entity_poly.pdbx_seq_one_letter_code
_entity_poly.pdbx_strand_id
1 'polypeptide(L)'
;MGTRSGDLDPEIGLFLERRAGMDEAAVDDLFNRKSGLFGICGSSDMRDIHRRREAGDARAELAFAMFAYSIRKYIGAYIAVLGRVDAVVFTAGIGEHDPATREAALEGLSERGIVLDLKRNRAALGRAMEIGREDAPVRVFAVPTNEELQIARQTLQTVNAPGAS
;
A
#
# COMPACT_ATOMS: atom_id res chain seq x y z
N MET A 1 -4.70 4.23 3.68
CA MET A 1 -3.47 5.07 3.61
C MET A 1 -3.15 5.59 5.01
N GLY A 2 -2.10 6.42 5.18
CA GLY A 2 -1.71 6.97 6.50
C GLY A 2 -2.83 7.78 7.17
N THR A 3 -3.30 8.84 6.51
CA THR A 3 -4.34 9.75 7.04
C THR A 3 -5.60 9.82 6.19
N ARG A 4 -5.57 9.22 4.99
CA ARG A 4 -6.69 9.20 4.05
C ARG A 4 -7.54 7.95 4.21
N SER A 5 -8.86 8.11 4.10
CA SER A 5 -9.86 7.05 4.27
C SER A 5 -9.70 5.88 3.29
N GLY A 6 -9.44 6.19 2.02
CA GLY A 6 -9.51 5.20 0.93
C GLY A 6 -10.95 5.07 0.43
N ASP A 7 -11.30 3.89 -0.09
CA ASP A 7 -12.66 3.62 -0.58
C ASP A 7 -13.69 3.75 0.55
N LEU A 8 -14.72 4.55 0.32
CA LEU A 8 -15.86 4.75 1.21
C LEU A 8 -17.16 4.59 0.42
N ASP A 9 -18.24 4.27 1.12
CA ASP A 9 -19.57 4.42 0.57
C ASP A 9 -19.84 5.91 0.29
N PRO A 10 -20.25 6.29 -0.94
CA PRO A 10 -20.56 7.66 -1.28
C PRO A 10 -21.58 8.35 -0.38
N GLU A 11 -22.47 7.60 0.29
CA GLU A 11 -23.47 8.18 1.21
C GLU A 11 -22.84 8.69 2.52
N ILE A 12 -21.65 8.22 2.91
CA ILE A 12 -21.04 8.55 4.21
C ILE A 12 -20.83 10.06 4.37
N GLY A 13 -20.41 10.78 3.32
CA GLY A 13 -20.26 12.24 3.38
C GLY A 13 -21.59 12.93 3.70
N LEU A 14 -22.65 12.58 2.98
CA LEU A 14 -23.99 13.13 3.18
C LEU A 14 -24.59 12.74 4.54
N PHE A 15 -24.25 11.56 5.05
CA PHE A 15 -24.64 11.14 6.39
C PHE A 15 -23.97 12.02 7.46
N LEU A 16 -22.66 12.27 7.34
CA LEU A 16 -21.92 13.11 8.28
C LEU A 16 -22.44 14.55 8.30
N GLU A 17 -22.73 15.11 7.14
CA GLU A 17 -23.35 16.44 7.06
C GLU A 17 -24.73 16.46 7.76
N ARG A 18 -25.62 15.54 7.38
CA ARG A 18 -27.02 15.56 7.85
C ARG A 18 -27.20 15.11 9.30
N ARG A 19 -26.31 14.27 9.82
CA ARG A 19 -26.46 13.65 11.16
C ARG A 19 -25.42 14.11 12.17
N ALA A 20 -24.19 14.37 11.74
CA ALA A 20 -23.13 14.88 12.61
C ALA A 20 -22.97 16.41 12.51
N GLY A 21 -23.72 17.08 11.62
CA GLY A 21 -23.69 18.53 11.46
C GLY A 21 -22.34 19.05 10.95
N MET A 22 -21.57 18.18 10.29
CA MET A 22 -20.28 18.56 9.71
C MET A 22 -20.50 19.38 8.44
N ASP A 23 -19.72 20.44 8.25
CA ASP A 23 -19.68 21.14 6.97
C ASP A 23 -18.72 20.45 5.98
N GLU A 24 -18.74 20.90 4.73
CA GLU A 24 -17.91 20.37 3.64
C GLU A 24 -16.41 20.34 4.03
N ALA A 25 -15.91 21.41 4.63
CA ALA A 25 -14.51 21.52 5.02
C ALA A 25 -14.13 20.52 6.13
N ALA A 26 -15.02 20.31 7.11
CA ALA A 26 -14.81 19.32 8.16
C ALA A 26 -14.87 17.88 7.61
N VAL A 27 -15.74 17.60 6.65
CA VAL A 27 -15.82 16.29 5.98
C VAL A 27 -14.55 16.04 5.15
N ASP A 28 -14.09 17.03 4.38
CA ASP A 28 -12.83 16.95 3.63
C ASP A 28 -11.63 16.67 4.55
N ASP A 29 -11.49 17.46 5.62
CA ASP A 29 -10.41 17.28 6.60
C ASP A 29 -10.49 15.91 7.30
N LEU A 30 -11.70 15.44 7.62
CA LEU A 30 -11.91 14.10 8.16
C LEU A 30 -11.38 13.03 7.21
N PHE A 31 -11.80 13.06 5.95
CA PHE A 31 -11.44 12.02 4.97
C PHE A 31 -9.99 12.09 4.54
N ASN A 32 -9.40 13.28 4.45
CA ASN A 32 -8.04 13.45 3.92
C ASN A 32 -6.95 13.44 5.00
N ARG A 33 -7.26 13.89 6.21
CA ARG A 33 -6.25 14.14 7.25
C ARG A 33 -6.49 13.40 8.56
N LYS A 34 -7.73 13.00 8.86
CA LYS A 34 -8.08 12.37 10.16
C LYS A 34 -8.61 10.93 10.03
N SER A 35 -8.35 10.26 8.90
CA SER A 35 -8.81 8.90 8.60
C SER A 35 -7.63 7.92 8.46
N GLY A 36 -7.87 6.76 7.83
CA GLY A 36 -6.84 5.77 7.57
C GLY A 36 -6.23 5.18 8.84
N LEU A 37 -4.93 4.88 8.80
CA LEU A 37 -4.20 4.38 9.97
C LEU A 37 -4.34 5.34 11.17
N PHE A 38 -4.21 6.64 10.93
CA PHE A 38 -4.34 7.66 11.97
C PHE A 38 -5.73 7.68 12.59
N GLY A 39 -6.80 7.64 11.79
CA GLY A 39 -8.17 7.60 12.30
C GLY A 39 -8.47 6.35 13.13
N ILE A 40 -7.79 5.24 12.87
CA ILE A 40 -7.97 3.99 13.62
C ILE A 40 -7.10 3.99 14.88
N CYS A 41 -5.78 4.10 14.78
CA CYS A 41 -4.91 3.93 15.96
C CYS A 41 -4.27 5.23 16.47
N GLY A 42 -4.55 6.38 15.86
CA GLY A 42 -3.95 7.67 16.25
C GLY A 42 -2.52 7.87 15.75
N SER A 43 -2.02 7.01 14.86
CA SER A 43 -0.68 7.12 14.27
C SER A 43 -0.73 6.77 12.78
N SER A 44 0.00 7.53 11.97
CA SER A 44 0.21 7.22 10.54
C SER A 44 1.60 6.65 10.26
N ASP A 45 2.48 6.55 11.26
CA ASP A 45 3.82 5.97 11.13
C ASP A 45 3.76 4.47 11.38
N MET A 46 4.01 3.67 10.33
CA MET A 46 3.94 2.22 10.42
C MET A 46 4.94 1.62 11.44
N ARG A 47 6.08 2.28 11.71
CA ARG A 47 7.04 1.81 12.72
C ARG A 47 6.48 1.94 14.13
N ASP A 48 5.76 3.03 14.39
CA ASP A 48 5.09 3.23 15.67
C ASP A 48 3.95 2.23 15.86
N ILE A 49 3.18 1.98 14.79
CA ILE A 49 2.13 0.98 14.77
C ILE A 49 2.69 -0.40 15.13
N HIS A 50 3.79 -0.84 14.52
CA HIS A 50 4.42 -2.13 14.86
C HIS A 50 4.84 -2.22 16.32
N ARG A 51 5.50 -1.20 16.88
CA ARG A 51 5.85 -1.19 18.33
C ARG A 51 4.61 -1.33 19.22
N ARG A 52 3.51 -0.66 18.87
CA ARG A 52 2.26 -0.73 19.63
C ARG A 52 1.57 -2.08 19.51
N ARG A 53 1.63 -2.71 18.33
CA ARG A 53 1.18 -4.09 18.12
C ARG A 53 1.95 -5.08 18.98
N GLU A 54 3.28 -4.97 19.02
CA GLU A 54 4.14 -5.77 19.90
C GLU A 54 3.81 -5.57 21.39
N ALA A 55 3.36 -4.38 21.76
CA ALA A 55 2.88 -4.06 23.11
C ALA A 55 1.42 -4.48 23.38
N GLY A 56 0.74 -5.13 22.43
CA GLY A 56 -0.64 -5.62 22.59
C GLY A 56 -1.74 -4.58 22.35
N ASP A 57 -1.45 -3.46 21.68
CA ASP A 57 -2.45 -2.45 21.34
C ASP A 57 -3.42 -2.97 20.26
N ALA A 58 -4.65 -3.26 20.67
CA ALA A 58 -5.69 -3.78 19.78
C ALA A 58 -6.08 -2.82 18.64
N ARG A 59 -5.99 -1.50 18.84
CA ARG A 59 -6.29 -0.52 17.77
C ARG A 59 -5.15 -0.48 16.75
N ALA A 60 -3.90 -0.60 17.19
CA ALA A 60 -2.75 -0.71 16.28
C ALA A 60 -2.81 -2.01 15.46
N GLU A 61 -3.18 -3.13 16.08
CA GLU A 61 -3.38 -4.41 15.38
C GLU A 61 -4.48 -4.30 14.33
N LEU A 62 -5.63 -3.73 14.71
CA LEU A 62 -6.75 -3.50 13.79
C LEU A 62 -6.34 -2.60 12.61
N ALA A 63 -5.64 -1.49 12.88
CA ALA A 63 -5.19 -0.56 11.84
C ALA A 63 -4.27 -1.26 10.82
N PHE A 64 -3.30 -2.03 11.29
CA PHE A 64 -2.41 -2.81 10.43
C PHE A 64 -3.17 -3.87 9.62
N ALA A 65 -4.05 -4.64 10.27
CA ALA A 65 -4.82 -5.68 9.60
C ALA A 65 -5.74 -5.11 8.50
N MET A 66 -6.43 -4.00 8.78
CA MET A 66 -7.26 -3.31 7.79
C MET A 66 -6.43 -2.77 6.62
N PHE A 67 -5.24 -2.23 6.90
CA PHE A 67 -4.34 -1.75 5.87
C PHE A 67 -3.86 -2.88 4.95
N ALA A 68 -3.34 -3.98 5.51
CA ALA A 68 -2.93 -5.16 4.74
C ALA A 68 -4.09 -5.78 3.96
N TYR A 69 -5.28 -5.87 4.57
CA TYR A 69 -6.50 -6.35 3.91
C TYR A 69 -6.85 -5.51 2.67
N SER A 70 -6.79 -4.18 2.77
CA SER A 70 -7.09 -3.31 1.63
C SER A 70 -6.15 -3.54 0.45
N ILE A 71 -4.84 -3.71 0.72
CA ILE A 71 -3.85 -4.03 -0.31
C ILE A 71 -4.18 -5.38 -0.96
N ARG A 72 -4.43 -6.41 -0.16
CA ARG A 72 -4.81 -7.74 -0.64
C ARG A 72 -6.06 -7.71 -1.52
N LYS A 73 -7.07 -6.93 -1.13
CA LYS A 73 -8.31 -6.74 -1.90
C LYS A 73 -8.00 -6.18 -3.30
N TYR A 74 -7.17 -5.14 -3.40
CA TYR A 74 -6.79 -4.57 -4.69
C TYR A 74 -5.94 -5.53 -5.54
N ILE A 75 -4.99 -6.24 -4.92
CA ILE A 75 -4.22 -7.28 -5.63
C ILE A 75 -5.17 -8.32 -6.23
N GLY A 76 -6.13 -8.83 -5.45
CA GLY A 76 -7.13 -9.78 -5.91
C GLY A 76 -7.99 -9.22 -7.06
N ALA A 77 -8.45 -7.97 -6.95
CA ALA A 77 -9.20 -7.32 -8.02
C ALA A 77 -8.38 -7.21 -9.31
N TYR A 78 -7.11 -6.84 -9.23
CA TYR A 78 -6.25 -6.70 -10.41
C TYR A 78 -5.85 -8.04 -11.03
N ILE A 79 -5.69 -9.09 -10.22
CA ILE A 79 -5.56 -10.46 -10.74
C ILE A 79 -6.79 -10.82 -11.59
N ALA A 80 -7.99 -10.53 -11.10
CA ALA A 80 -9.22 -10.82 -11.83
C ALA A 80 -9.34 -10.01 -13.14
N VAL A 81 -8.89 -8.75 -13.15
CA VAL A 81 -8.92 -7.88 -14.34
C VAL A 81 -7.87 -8.29 -15.39
N LEU A 82 -6.65 -8.62 -14.96
CA LEU A 82 -5.54 -8.96 -15.87
C LEU A 82 -5.61 -10.41 -16.37
N GLY A 83 -6.27 -11.30 -15.62
CA GLY A 83 -6.29 -12.73 -15.87
C GLY A 83 -4.96 -13.39 -15.52
N ARG A 84 -3.95 -13.20 -16.37
CA ARG A 84 -2.58 -13.66 -16.11
C ARG A 84 -1.76 -12.54 -15.45
N VAL A 85 -1.11 -12.87 -14.35
CA VAL A 85 -0.19 -11.98 -13.63
C VAL A 85 1.18 -12.64 -13.58
N ASP A 86 2.21 -12.00 -14.13
CA ASP A 86 3.58 -12.53 -14.09
C ASP A 86 4.34 -12.06 -12.83
N ALA A 87 3.97 -10.92 -12.26
CA ALA A 87 4.63 -10.39 -11.08
C ALA A 87 3.75 -9.48 -10.20
N VAL A 88 4.06 -9.45 -8.90
CA VAL A 88 3.62 -8.43 -7.93
C VAL A 88 4.84 -7.65 -7.44
N VAL A 89 4.78 -6.33 -7.46
CA VAL A 89 5.89 -5.46 -7.08
C VAL A 89 5.48 -4.57 -5.91
N PHE A 90 6.25 -4.59 -4.84
CA PHE A 90 6.18 -3.65 -3.73
C PHE A 90 7.23 -2.56 -3.91
N THR A 91 6.82 -1.31 -3.76
CA THR A 91 7.66 -0.12 -3.90
C THR A 91 7.14 0.98 -2.97
N ALA A 92 7.87 2.09 -2.87
CA ALA A 92 7.65 3.27 -2.05
C ALA A 92 7.50 2.99 -0.55
N GLY A 93 8.26 3.72 0.28
CA GLY A 93 8.06 3.81 1.73
C GLY A 93 7.80 2.46 2.41
N ILE A 94 6.54 2.20 2.79
CA ILE A 94 6.11 0.96 3.44
C ILE A 94 6.39 -0.28 2.56
N GLY A 95 6.14 -0.22 1.26
CA GLY A 95 6.35 -1.35 0.36
C GLY A 95 7.82 -1.79 0.27
N GLU A 96 8.76 -0.86 0.46
CA GLU A 96 10.20 -1.14 0.42
C GLU A 96 10.75 -1.59 1.77
N HIS A 97 10.24 -1.02 2.86
CA HIS A 97 10.85 -1.12 4.17
C HIS A 97 10.08 -1.93 5.21
N ASP A 98 8.88 -2.42 4.89
CA ASP A 98 8.06 -3.17 5.84
C ASP A 98 7.73 -4.61 5.36
N PRO A 99 8.60 -5.59 5.70
CA PRO A 99 8.37 -7.00 5.38
C PRO A 99 7.05 -7.55 5.93
N ALA A 100 6.61 -7.08 7.10
CA ALA A 100 5.39 -7.56 7.75
C ALA A 100 4.14 -7.14 6.96
N THR A 101 4.09 -5.89 6.48
CA THR A 101 3.03 -5.45 5.55
C THR A 101 3.01 -6.30 4.29
N ARG A 102 4.17 -6.55 3.66
CA ARG A 102 4.24 -7.38 2.44
C ARG A 102 3.71 -8.79 2.67
N GLU A 103 4.09 -9.40 3.79
CA GLU A 103 3.63 -10.73 4.19
C GLU A 103 2.11 -10.77 4.38
N ALA A 104 1.56 -9.86 5.19
CA ALA A 104 0.12 -9.78 5.46
C ALA A 104 -0.70 -9.43 4.21
N ALA A 105 -0.17 -8.60 3.31
CA ALA A 105 -0.83 -8.23 2.07
C ALA A 105 -0.95 -9.40 1.07
N LEU A 106 -0.03 -10.38 1.13
CA LEU A 106 -0.04 -11.56 0.26
C LEU A 106 -0.60 -12.82 0.91
N GLU A 107 -0.96 -12.76 2.20
CA GLU A 107 -1.54 -13.88 2.91
C GLU A 107 -2.80 -14.40 2.19
N GLY A 108 -2.86 -15.72 1.99
CA GLY A 108 -3.97 -16.41 1.32
C GLY A 108 -3.92 -16.41 -0.21
N LEU A 109 -2.87 -15.83 -0.83
CA LEU A 109 -2.72 -15.79 -2.30
C LEU A 109 -1.84 -16.92 -2.87
N SER A 110 -1.42 -17.88 -2.05
CA SER A 110 -0.59 -19.02 -2.47
C SER A 110 -1.24 -19.87 -3.56
N GLU A 111 -2.55 -20.13 -3.46
CA GLU A 111 -3.34 -20.86 -4.47
C GLU A 111 -3.48 -20.10 -5.80
N ARG A 112 -3.10 -18.80 -5.81
CA ARG A 112 -3.00 -17.97 -7.02
C ARG A 112 -1.57 -17.88 -7.54
N GLY A 113 -0.66 -18.72 -7.03
CA GLY A 113 0.73 -18.79 -7.44
C GLY A 113 1.62 -17.70 -6.85
N ILE A 114 1.12 -16.90 -5.90
CA ILE A 114 1.89 -15.84 -5.23
C ILE A 114 2.39 -16.40 -3.90
N VAL A 115 3.68 -16.72 -3.82
CA VAL A 115 4.27 -17.31 -2.62
C VAL A 115 5.55 -16.56 -2.25
N LEU A 116 5.58 -16.01 -1.03
CA LEU A 116 6.73 -15.30 -0.50
C LEU A 116 7.79 -16.26 0.06
N ASP A 117 9.06 -15.92 -0.13
CA ASP A 117 10.16 -16.42 0.69
C ASP A 117 10.36 -15.46 1.87
N LEU A 118 10.05 -15.92 3.08
CA LEU A 118 10.10 -15.07 4.28
C LEU A 118 11.51 -14.56 4.61
N LYS A 119 12.56 -15.31 4.27
CA LYS A 119 13.95 -14.88 4.50
C LYS A 119 14.33 -13.78 3.52
N ARG A 120 14.04 -13.95 2.23
CA ARG A 120 14.25 -12.94 1.20
C ARG A 120 13.43 -11.69 1.47
N ASN A 121 12.16 -11.86 1.86
CA ASN A 121 11.28 -10.76 2.23
C ASN A 121 11.89 -9.89 3.34
N ARG A 122 12.44 -10.50 4.40
CA ARG A 122 13.09 -9.76 5.50
C ARG A 122 14.40 -9.08 5.08
N ALA A 123 15.11 -9.62 4.09
CA ALA A 123 16.40 -9.10 3.62
C ALA A 123 16.30 -7.92 2.64
N ALA A 124 15.15 -7.73 1.96
CA ALA A 124 14.99 -6.79 0.85
C ALA A 124 14.84 -5.31 1.24
N LEU A 125 15.19 -4.92 2.48
CA LEU A 125 14.98 -3.56 3.00
C LEU A 125 15.67 -2.49 2.16
N GLY A 126 14.88 -1.72 1.39
CA GLY A 126 15.38 -0.65 0.52
C GLY A 126 16.25 -1.14 -0.64
N ARG A 127 16.15 -2.42 -1.03
CA ARG A 127 16.96 -3.02 -2.10
C ARG A 127 16.06 -3.67 -3.13
N ALA A 128 16.39 -3.48 -4.41
CA ALA A 128 15.74 -4.19 -5.49
C ALA A 128 16.04 -5.69 -5.37
N MET A 129 15.02 -6.48 -5.04
CA MET A 129 15.18 -7.91 -4.77
C MET A 129 13.90 -8.69 -5.09
N GLU A 130 14.07 -9.87 -5.66
CA GLU A 130 13.01 -10.87 -5.74
C GLU A 130 12.82 -11.51 -4.36
N ILE A 131 11.60 -11.39 -3.83
CA ILE A 131 11.20 -11.83 -2.49
C ILE A 131 10.21 -12.99 -2.53
N GLY A 132 9.82 -13.44 -3.73
CA GLY A 132 9.05 -14.67 -3.94
C GLY A 132 9.90 -15.93 -3.79
N ARG A 133 9.24 -17.07 -3.63
CA ARG A 133 9.87 -18.39 -3.82
C ARG A 133 10.23 -18.58 -5.30
N GLU A 134 11.35 -19.26 -5.56
CA GLU A 134 11.84 -19.49 -6.92
C GLU A 134 10.91 -20.37 -7.77
N ASP A 135 10.16 -21.27 -7.14
CA ASP A 135 9.22 -22.18 -7.79
C ASP A 135 7.80 -21.62 -7.87
N ALA A 136 7.57 -20.38 -7.42
CA ALA A 136 6.27 -19.75 -7.49
C ALA A 136 5.92 -19.32 -8.93
N PRO A 137 4.70 -19.60 -9.43
CA PRO A 137 4.26 -19.16 -10.76
C PRO A 137 4.27 -17.64 -10.95
N VAL A 138 3.99 -16.88 -9.90
CA VAL A 138 3.98 -15.41 -9.92
C VAL A 138 5.18 -14.90 -9.13
N ARG A 139 6.00 -14.08 -9.78
CA ARG A 139 7.19 -13.50 -9.14
C ARG A 139 6.77 -12.39 -8.18
N VAL A 140 7.52 -12.22 -7.09
CA VAL A 140 7.26 -11.13 -6.13
C VAL A 140 8.53 -10.34 -5.92
N PHE A 141 8.46 -9.02 -6.04
CA PHE A 141 9.62 -8.14 -5.88
C PHE A 141 9.37 -7.06 -4.83
N ALA A 142 10.45 -6.64 -4.16
CA ALA A 142 10.56 -5.32 -3.55
C ALA A 142 11.52 -4.50 -4.40
N VAL A 143 11.11 -3.33 -4.87
CA VAL A 143 11.89 -2.47 -5.76
C VAL A 143 11.81 -1.03 -5.29
N PRO A 144 12.95 -0.39 -4.92
CA PRO A 144 12.96 1.02 -4.60
C PRO A 144 12.49 1.88 -5.76
N THR A 145 11.56 2.80 -5.50
CA THR A 145 11.21 3.82 -6.49
C THR A 145 12.29 4.90 -6.53
N ASN A 146 12.47 5.54 -7.69
CA ASN A 146 13.31 6.72 -7.85
C ASN A 146 12.59 7.68 -8.79
N GLU A 147 11.71 8.50 -8.19
CA GLU A 147 10.83 9.41 -8.92
C GLU A 147 11.64 10.50 -9.63
N GLU A 148 12.70 11.01 -9.00
CA GLU A 148 13.58 12.03 -9.56
C GLU A 148 14.32 11.53 -10.81
N LEU A 149 14.83 10.29 -10.79
CA LEU A 149 15.46 9.67 -11.95
C LEU A 149 14.45 9.45 -13.07
N GLN A 150 13.21 9.07 -12.74
CA GLN A 150 12.17 8.88 -13.74
C GLN A 150 11.78 10.20 -14.40
N ILE A 151 11.64 11.29 -13.61
CA ILE A 151 11.43 12.65 -14.12
C ILE A 151 12.59 13.04 -15.04
N ALA A 152 13.84 12.87 -14.60
CA ALA A 152 15.01 13.23 -15.41
C ALA A 152 15.06 12.48 -16.75
N ARG A 153 14.74 11.18 -16.76
CA ARG A 153 14.65 10.37 -17.99
C ARG A 153 13.56 10.86 -18.93
N GLN A 154 12.37 11.15 -18.40
CA GLN A 154 11.24 11.68 -19.19
C GLN A 154 11.53 13.08 -19.74
N THR A 155 12.17 13.94 -18.95
CA THR A 155 12.64 15.26 -19.40
C THR A 155 13.64 15.11 -20.54
N LEU A 156 14.65 14.26 -20.39
CA LEU A 156 15.66 14.03 -21.43
C LEU A 156 15.03 13.47 -22.72
N GLN A 157 14.10 12.52 -22.59
CA GLN A 157 13.36 11.95 -23.72
C GLN A 157 12.56 13.03 -24.46
N THR A 158 11.91 13.94 -23.72
CA THR A 158 11.13 15.04 -24.29
C THR A 158 12.03 16.05 -25.00
N VAL A 159 13.14 16.44 -24.39
CA VAL A 159 14.12 17.38 -24.98
C VAL A 159 14.74 16.81 -26.26
N ASN A 160 14.97 15.50 -26.31
CA ASN A 160 15.57 14.83 -27.47
C ASN A 160 14.54 14.36 -28.51
N ALA A 161 13.24 14.61 -28.30
CA ALA A 161 12.22 14.19 -29.26
C ALA A 161 12.32 15.04 -30.54
N PRO A 162 12.46 14.42 -31.73
CA PRO A 162 12.52 15.16 -32.98
C PRO A 162 11.16 15.82 -33.25
N GLY A 163 11.11 17.16 -33.17
CA GLY A 163 9.90 17.95 -33.43
C GLY A 163 9.61 19.07 -32.42
N ALA A 164 10.38 19.20 -31.34
CA ALA A 164 10.33 20.38 -30.46
C ALA A 164 11.22 21.50 -31.03
N SER A 165 10.78 22.10 -32.14
CA SER A 165 11.27 23.38 -32.65
C SER A 165 10.24 24.46 -32.39
#